data_AF-A0A060C0R8-F1
#
_entry.id   AF-A0A060C0R8-F1
#
_cell.length_a   1.000
_cell.length_b   1.000
_cell.length_c   1.000
_cell.angle_alpha   90.00
_cell.angle_beta   90.00
_cell.angle_gamma   90.00
#
_symmetry.space_group_name_H-M   'P 1'
#
loop_
_entity.id
_entity.type
_entity.pdbx_description
1 polymer ?
#
loop_
_entity_poly.entity_id
_entity_poly.type
_entity_poly.pdbx_seq_one_letter_code
_entity_poly.pdbx_strand_id
1 'polypeptide(L)'
;MIKPDGEDLSFITVSITDENGLTVPDASNELTFSIEGPGEIIATDNGDAADMTAFPSKIRKAFAGKALVIVQSQKGKSGSIKVTATADGLQVASIWINVN
;
A
#
# COMPACT_ATOMS: atom_id res chain seq x y z
N MET A 1 -4.62 -13.06 -4.46
CA MET A 1 -3.50 -14.02 -4.61
C MET A 1 -2.74 -13.64 -5.86
N ILE A 2 -1.43 -13.80 -5.85
CA ILE A 2 -0.56 -13.49 -6.98
C ILE A 2 0.43 -14.65 -7.21
N LYS A 3 0.89 -14.83 -8.44
CA LYS A 3 1.82 -15.91 -8.81
C LYS A 3 3.25 -15.58 -8.38
N PRO A 4 4.08 -16.58 -8.03
CA PRO A 4 5.51 -16.39 -7.74
C PRO A 4 6.36 -16.30 -9.02
N ASP A 5 5.94 -15.53 -10.03
CA ASP A 5 6.65 -15.41 -11.32
C ASP A 5 7.64 -14.24 -11.36
N GLY A 6 7.57 -13.33 -10.38
CA GLY A 6 8.38 -12.10 -10.37
C GLY A 6 7.77 -10.97 -11.18
N GLU A 7 6.54 -11.14 -11.68
CA GLU A 7 5.87 -10.20 -12.57
C GLU A 7 4.48 -9.83 -12.04
N ASP A 8 3.78 -10.78 -11.40
CA ASP A 8 2.41 -10.59 -10.92
C ASP A 8 2.34 -9.56 -9.77
N LEU A 9 1.27 -8.76 -9.81
CA LEU A 9 1.10 -7.56 -9.00
C LEU A 9 -0.17 -7.61 -8.16
N SER A 10 -0.09 -7.08 -6.94
CA SER A 10 -1.23 -6.78 -6.09
C SER A 10 -1.34 -5.27 -5.90
N PHE A 11 -2.49 -4.72 -6.26
CA PHE A 11 -2.82 -3.30 -6.10
C PHE A 11 -3.68 -3.14 -4.84
N ILE A 12 -3.17 -2.43 -3.84
CA ILE A 12 -3.81 -2.31 -2.53
C ILE A 12 -4.17 -0.84 -2.29
N THR A 13 -5.47 -0.55 -2.31
CA THR A 13 -5.96 0.79 -1.96
C THR A 13 -6.01 0.93 -0.44
N VAL A 14 -5.43 2.02 0.07
CA VAL A 14 -5.55 2.44 1.47
C VAL A 14 -6.49 3.63 1.53
N SER A 15 -7.45 3.59 2.45
CA SER A 15 -8.40 4.67 2.68
C SER A 15 -8.28 5.15 4.13
N ILE A 16 -8.21 6.46 4.33
CA ILE A 16 -8.33 7.09 5.64
C ILE A 16 -9.80 7.21 5.98
N THR A 17 -10.23 6.60 7.07
CA THR A 17 -11.64 6.57 7.46
C THR A 17 -11.86 7.15 8.85
N ASP A 18 -13.07 7.62 9.10
CA ASP A 18 -13.54 7.91 10.45
C ASP A 18 -13.81 6.62 11.24
N GLU A 19 -14.30 6.77 12.48
CA GLU A 19 -14.66 5.66 13.37
C GLU A 19 -15.80 4.77 12.84
N ASN A 20 -16.59 5.27 11.89
CA ASN A 20 -17.67 4.54 11.24
C ASN A 20 -17.22 3.86 9.93
N GLY A 21 -15.93 3.97 9.56
CA GLY A 21 -15.38 3.40 8.34
C GLY A 21 -15.68 4.23 7.08
N LEU A 22 -16.19 5.46 7.21
CA LEU A 22 -16.44 6.36 6.08
C LEU A 22 -15.14 7.07 5.69
N THR A 23 -14.80 7.06 4.40
CA THR A 23 -13.60 7.76 3.91
C THR A 23 -13.71 9.26 4.18
N VAL A 24 -12.68 9.82 4.80
CA VAL A 24 -12.57 11.27 5.06
C VAL A 24 -12.11 11.95 3.76
N PRO A 25 -12.96 12.75 3.10
CA PRO A 25 -12.76 13.16 1.71
C PRO A 25 -11.64 14.18 1.51
N ASP A 26 -11.19 14.87 2.56
CA ASP A 26 -10.09 15.84 2.55
C ASP A 26 -8.84 15.34 3.28
N ALA A 27 -8.83 14.08 3.74
CA ALA A 27 -7.68 13.53 4.44
C ALA A 27 -6.45 13.42 3.53
N SER A 28 -5.34 13.95 4.02
CA SER A 28 -4.05 14.01 3.34
C SER A 28 -2.88 13.52 4.21
N ASN A 29 -3.17 12.62 5.15
CA ASN A 29 -2.18 12.08 6.08
C ASN A 29 -0.99 11.45 5.33
N GLU A 30 0.22 11.62 5.87
CA GLU A 30 1.40 10.92 5.37
C GLU A 30 1.37 9.46 5.83
N LEU A 31 1.37 8.54 4.88
CA LEU A 31 1.38 7.11 5.08
C LEU A 31 2.78 6.57 4.87
N THR A 32 3.22 5.71 5.79
CA THR A 32 4.42 4.88 5.62
C THR A 32 3.99 3.43 5.41
N PHE A 33 4.56 2.80 4.38
CA PHE A 33 4.29 1.42 4.01
C PHE A 33 5.47 0.51 4.35
N SER A 34 5.18 -0.65 4.92
CA SER A 34 6.16 -1.71 5.15
C SER A 34 5.64 -3.05 4.62
N ILE A 35 6.58 -3.95 4.30
CA ILE A 35 6.31 -5.25 3.71
C ILE A 35 7.18 -6.32 4.36
N GLU A 36 6.58 -7.47 4.63
CA GLU A 36 7.23 -8.68 5.11
C GLU A 36 6.84 -9.85 4.18
N GLY A 37 7.74 -10.83 3.97
CA GLY A 37 7.47 -12.00 3.13
C GLY A 37 8.03 -11.89 1.70
N PRO A 38 7.64 -12.80 0.79
CA PRO A 38 8.25 -12.96 -0.54
C PRO A 38 7.71 -11.96 -1.57
N GLY A 39 7.79 -10.66 -1.28
CA GLY A 39 7.36 -9.60 -2.18
C GLY A 39 8.10 -8.29 -1.97
N GLU A 40 7.87 -7.35 -2.86
CA GLU A 40 8.47 -6.01 -2.82
C GLU A 40 7.41 -4.95 -3.12
N ILE A 41 7.48 -3.81 -2.41
CA ILE A 41 6.72 -2.60 -2.79
C ILE A 41 7.48 -1.95 -3.93
N ILE A 42 6.92 -2.00 -5.13
CA ILE A 42 7.55 -1.44 -6.34
C ILE A 42 7.10 0.00 -6.62
N ALA A 43 5.92 0.39 -6.11
CA ALA A 43 5.40 1.73 -6.25
C ALA A 43 4.34 2.05 -5.19
N THR A 44 4.22 3.34 -4.88
CA THR A 44 3.09 3.96 -4.21
C THR A 44 2.58 5.11 -5.06
N ASP A 45 1.30 5.44 -4.92
CA ASP A 45 0.66 6.55 -5.63
C ASP A 45 -0.51 7.10 -4.80
N ASN A 46 -0.99 8.29 -5.13
CA ASN A 46 -2.21 8.89 -4.58
C ASN A 46 -3.07 9.58 -5.65
N GLY A 47 -2.58 9.68 -6.90
CA GLY A 47 -3.30 10.31 -8.01
C GLY A 47 -3.31 11.84 -8.01
N ASP A 48 -2.55 12.49 -7.12
CA ASP A 48 -2.36 13.94 -7.15
C ASP A 48 -1.33 14.31 -8.21
N ALA A 49 -1.76 15.03 -9.25
CA ALA A 49 -0.90 15.47 -10.35
C ALA A 49 0.20 16.46 -9.91
N ALA A 50 0.08 17.06 -8.73
CA ALA A 50 1.07 17.96 -8.15
C ALA A 50 2.07 17.26 -7.20
N ASP A 51 1.83 16.00 -6.81
CA ASP A 51 2.74 15.26 -5.93
C ASP A 51 3.95 14.74 -6.72
N MET A 52 5.14 15.25 -6.37
CA MET A 52 6.42 14.90 -7.02
C MET A 52 7.18 13.80 -6.28
N THR A 53 6.56 13.16 -5.28
CA THR A 53 7.17 12.05 -4.54
C THR A 53 7.44 10.88 -5.51
N ALA A 54 8.68 10.39 -5.55
CA ALA A 54 9.06 9.32 -6.48
C ALA A 54 8.20 8.06 -6.27
N PHE A 55 7.69 7.43 -7.34
CA PHE A 55 6.81 6.27 -7.25
C PHE A 55 7.34 5.15 -6.32
N PRO A 56 8.62 4.77 -6.34
CA PRO A 56 9.13 3.71 -5.46
C PRO A 56 9.21 4.10 -3.96
N SER A 57 8.93 5.36 -3.60
CA SER A 57 8.91 5.79 -2.20
C SER A 57 7.90 4.95 -1.41
N LYS A 58 8.30 4.51 -0.21
CA LYS A 58 7.42 3.84 0.75
C LYS A 58 6.69 4.83 1.66
N ILE A 59 6.86 6.12 1.43
CA ILE A 59 6.18 7.20 2.12
C ILE A 59 5.39 7.99 1.08
N ARG A 60 4.08 8.18 1.31
CA ARG A 60 3.15 8.84 0.38
C ARG A 60 2.05 9.53 1.18
N LYS A 61 1.68 10.75 0.80
CA LYS A 61 0.46 11.37 1.35
C LYS A 61 -0.78 10.74 0.74
N ALA A 62 -1.83 10.58 1.53
CA ALA A 62 -3.16 10.38 0.95
C ALA A 62 -3.56 11.62 0.12
N PHE A 63 -4.40 11.40 -0.87
CA PHE A 63 -5.08 12.45 -1.62
C PHE A 63 -6.56 12.08 -1.72
N ALA A 64 -7.43 13.02 -1.37
CA ALA A 64 -8.86 12.77 -1.20
C ALA A 64 -9.19 11.53 -0.34
N GLY A 65 -8.43 11.35 0.75
CA GLY A 65 -8.56 10.23 1.69
C GLY A 65 -8.02 8.90 1.20
N LYS A 66 -7.30 8.83 0.07
CA LYS A 66 -6.81 7.57 -0.50
C LYS A 66 -5.33 7.60 -0.89
N ALA A 67 -4.72 6.42 -0.84
CA ALA A 67 -3.43 6.13 -1.44
C ALA A 67 -3.42 4.70 -2.01
N LEU A 68 -2.42 4.38 -2.81
CA LEU A 68 -2.21 3.07 -3.44
C LEU A 68 -0.80 2.58 -3.08
N VAL A 69 -0.69 1.30 -2.76
CA VAL A 69 0.59 0.58 -2.72
C VAL A 69 0.52 -0.61 -3.67
N ILE A 70 1.55 -0.76 -4.51
CA ILE A 70 1.67 -1.81 -5.51
C ILE A 70 2.78 -2.76 -5.08
N VAL A 71 2.41 -4.02 -4.92
CA VAL A 71 3.31 -5.09 -4.49
C VAL A 71 3.54 -6.07 -5.62
N GLN A 72 4.80 -6.40 -5.88
CA GLN A 72 5.22 -7.44 -6.81
C GLN A 72 5.67 -8.69 -6.05
N SER A 73 5.34 -9.87 -6.58
CA SER A 73 5.86 -11.13 -6.05
C SER A 73 7.35 -11.31 -6.33
N GLN A 74 8.05 -12.08 -5.50
CA GLN A 74 9.42 -12.53 -5.82
C GLN A 74 9.37 -13.82 -6.65
N LYS A 75 10.14 -13.87 -7.74
CA LYS A 75 10.21 -15.05 -8.61
C LYS A 75 10.63 -16.32 -7.85
N GLY A 76 9.86 -17.39 -8.03
CA GLY A 76 10.09 -18.71 -7.46
C GLY A 76 9.81 -18.83 -5.95
N LYS A 77 9.26 -17.79 -5.31
CA LYS A 77 9.00 -17.79 -3.86
C LYS A 77 7.51 -17.70 -3.55
N SER A 78 6.92 -18.82 -3.16
CA SER A 78 5.56 -18.87 -2.59
C SER A 78 5.58 -18.53 -1.10
N GLY A 79 4.42 -18.15 -0.56
CA GLY A 79 4.25 -17.82 0.85
C GLY A 79 3.17 -16.78 1.08
N SER A 80 3.25 -16.08 2.21
CA SER A 80 2.35 -14.98 2.51
C SER A 80 3.13 -13.68 2.66
N ILE A 81 2.64 -12.62 2.02
CA ILE A 81 3.15 -11.26 2.12
C ILE A 81 2.26 -10.50 3.08
N LYS A 82 2.84 -9.84 4.08
CA LYS A 82 2.15 -8.88 4.93
C LYS A 82 2.51 -7.47 4.47
N VAL A 83 1.49 -6.66 4.18
CA VAL A 83 1.67 -5.22 3.92
C VAL A 83 1.04 -4.45 5.06
N THR A 84 1.77 -3.47 5.58
CA THR A 84 1.31 -2.61 6.69
C THR A 84 1.38 -1.15 6.27
N ALA A 85 0.35 -0.40 6.61
CA ALA A 85 0.29 1.05 6.47
C ALA A 85 0.16 1.71 7.85
N THR A 86 0.95 2.76 8.08
CA THR A 86 0.95 3.54 9.32
C THR A 86 0.88 5.03 9.00
N ALA A 87 0.18 5.80 9.83
CA ALA A 87 0.18 7.25 9.81
C ALA A 87 0.08 7.76 11.25
N ASP A 88 0.67 8.93 11.51
CA ASP A 88 0.63 9.52 12.85
C ASP A 88 -0.81 9.80 13.29
N GLY A 89 -1.13 9.46 14.54
CA GLY A 89 -2.48 9.60 15.11
C GLY A 89 -3.55 8.63 14.59
N LEU A 90 -3.23 7.69 13.69
CA LEU A 90 -4.19 6.71 13.15
C LEU A 90 -3.86 5.29 13.60
N GLN A 91 -4.89 4.43 13.61
CA GLN A 91 -4.70 3.00 13.86
C GLN A 91 -3.90 2.35 12.71
N VAL A 92 -3.02 1.42 13.06
CA VAL A 92 -2.24 0.65 12.09
C VAL A 92 -3.16 -0.32 11.34
N ALA A 93 -3.01 -0.40 10.02
CA ALA A 93 -3.72 -1.35 9.18
C ALA A 93 -2.74 -2.31 8.49
N SER A 94 -3.11 -3.59 8.41
CA SER A 94 -2.35 -4.60 7.69
C SER A 94 -3.26 -5.51 6.86
N ILE A 95 -2.74 -6.00 5.74
CA ILE A 95 -3.38 -7.05 4.93
C ILE A 95 -2.37 -8.14 4.57
N TRP A 96 -2.89 -9.34 4.34
CA TRP A 96 -2.11 -10.50 3.89
C TRP A 96 -2.44 -10.84 2.44
N ILE A 97 -1.40 -11.09 1.63
CA ILE A 97 -1.51 -11.55 0.25
C ILE A 97 -0.88 -12.92 0.14
N ASN A 98 -1.62 -13.89 -0.40
CA ASN A 98 -1.08 -15.21 -0.70
C ASN A 98 -0.34 -15.21 -2.04
N VAL A 99 0.86 -15.80 -2.04
CA VAL A 99 1.68 -16.04 -3.22
C VAL A 99 1.77 -17.54 -3.48
N ASN A 100 1.20 -17.99 -4.60
CA ASN A 100 1.09 -19.42 -4.93
C ASN A 100 0.96 -19.68 -6.43
#